data_AF-A0A8S8XL20-F1
#
_entry.id   AF-A0A8S8XL20-F1
#
_cell.length_a   1.000
_cell.length_b   1.000
_cell.length_c   1.000
_cell.angle_alpha   90.00
_cell.angle_beta   90.00
_cell.angle_gamma   90.00
#
_symmetry.space_group_name_H-M   'P 1'
#
loop_
_entity.id
_entity.type
_entity.pdbx_description
1 polymer ?
#
loop_
_entity_poly.entity_id
_entity_poly.type
_entity_poly.pdbx_seq_one_letter_code
_entity_poly.pdbx_strand_id
1 'polypeptide(L)'
;MGLVGYFTAEIGLWSELHTYSGGLGVLAGDHVKSAADAEIDLVGVTLLYREGYGRQHIDEQGNQTESFGAIDPADHLIDTGLDITLPLDGGTLHAKIWKVEVVGVTGHIVPVYFMDTHHPKNSDYHQSMGARLYGGNDDVRIRQEYLLGVGGVRLLNMLRKEFTGLHLNEGHCTFALLELLHQGWTREELSKKILFTTHTPVPAGHDRFDWADVNEVLGDLMPDDVVELVKSVGDPEDGARCSMSHLAVALAEQVNAVSNLNAQVASTMFDNYHIHPLTNGVHHITWTSPTMAELFDEKLPGWKQDPTQLGYAGTLADEDLLAARSRNRRIFRELVKASTGVELEEKRLTIGFARRFATYKRANLVFKDLERLSKIGGGKIQFVFSGKAHPRDEGGKQLIRDIYGSARNLASRNSCGIFGKL
;
A
#
# COMPACT_ATOMS: atom_id res chain seq x y z
N MET A 1 20.23 0.71 -18.38
CA MET A 1 19.94 0.66 -16.92
C MET A 1 20.01 -0.81 -16.52
N GLY A 2 20.31 -1.12 -15.27
CA GLY A 2 20.25 -2.50 -14.77
C GLY A 2 18.90 -2.80 -14.14
N LEU A 3 18.60 -4.09 -13.95
CA LEU A 3 17.35 -4.54 -13.34
C LEU A 3 17.30 -4.18 -11.84
N VAL A 4 16.20 -3.61 -11.38
CA VAL A 4 15.97 -3.30 -9.95
C VAL A 4 14.91 -4.24 -9.37
N GLY A 5 15.23 -4.89 -8.25
CA GLY A 5 14.26 -5.66 -7.48
C GLY A 5 13.45 -4.75 -6.54
N TYR A 6 12.13 -4.72 -6.68
CA TYR A 6 11.23 -3.90 -5.87
C TYR A 6 10.46 -4.76 -4.89
N PHE A 7 10.84 -4.69 -3.61
CA PHE A 7 10.27 -5.53 -2.55
C PHE A 7 9.23 -4.74 -1.78
N THR A 8 8.06 -5.34 -1.60
CA THR A 8 6.98 -4.70 -0.84
C THR A 8 6.06 -5.72 -0.19
N ALA A 9 5.59 -5.41 1.02
CA ALA A 9 4.63 -6.24 1.74
C ALA A 9 3.20 -6.11 1.22
N GLU A 10 2.85 -5.04 0.50
CA GLU A 10 1.55 -4.87 -0.13
C GLU A 10 1.68 -4.21 -1.51
N ILE A 11 0.82 -4.60 -2.45
CA ILE A 11 0.77 -3.99 -3.79
C ILE A 11 -0.66 -3.91 -4.32
N GLY A 12 -1.04 -2.74 -4.81
CA GLY A 12 -2.37 -2.43 -5.36
C GLY A 12 -2.33 -2.25 -6.86
N LEU A 13 -2.37 -3.34 -7.61
CA LEU A 13 -2.37 -3.30 -9.08
C LEU A 13 -3.77 -2.99 -9.63
N TRP A 14 -4.80 -3.70 -9.17
CA TRP A 14 -6.22 -3.43 -9.43
C TRP A 14 -7.04 -3.88 -8.21
N SER A 15 -8.31 -3.47 -8.15
CA SER A 15 -9.11 -3.57 -6.92
C SER A 15 -9.51 -5.00 -6.55
N GLU A 16 -9.61 -5.90 -7.52
CA GLU A 16 -9.99 -7.30 -7.34
C GLU A 16 -8.84 -8.17 -6.82
N LEU A 17 -7.59 -7.78 -7.08
CA LEU A 17 -6.41 -8.41 -6.50
C LEU A 17 -6.17 -7.80 -5.11
N HIS A 18 -6.73 -8.43 -4.08
CA HIS A 18 -6.79 -7.92 -2.70
C HIS A 18 -5.46 -7.91 -1.92
N THR A 19 -4.33 -7.64 -2.57
CA THR A 19 -2.97 -7.68 -1.98
C THR A 19 -2.52 -6.36 -1.35
N TYR A 20 -3.46 -5.46 -1.03
CA TYR A 20 -3.15 -4.17 -0.40
C TYR A 20 -4.25 -3.67 0.54
N SER A 21 -3.86 -2.80 1.47
CA SER A 21 -4.76 -2.23 2.48
C SER A 21 -4.84 -0.70 2.46
N GLY A 22 -3.82 -0.03 1.91
CA GLY A 22 -3.70 1.42 2.02
C GLY A 22 -2.81 2.07 0.97
N GLY A 23 -2.29 3.24 1.33
CA GLY A 23 -1.51 4.09 0.43
C GLY A 23 -0.15 3.51 0.04
N LEU A 24 0.44 2.67 0.90
CA LEU A 24 1.74 2.04 0.63
C LEU A 24 1.64 1.09 -0.58
N GLY A 25 0.62 0.24 -0.61
CA GLY A 25 0.37 -0.69 -1.69
C GLY A 25 -0.15 -0.02 -2.96
N VAL A 26 -0.99 1.03 -2.82
CA VAL A 26 -1.37 1.86 -3.98
C VAL A 26 -0.14 2.49 -4.63
N LEU A 27 0.77 3.05 -3.83
CA LEU A 27 2.02 3.61 -4.34
C LEU A 27 2.88 2.55 -5.00
N ALA A 28 3.02 1.36 -4.40
CA ALA A 28 3.77 0.26 -4.99
C ALA A 28 3.21 -0.15 -6.37
N GLY A 29 1.89 -0.20 -6.51
CA GLY A 29 1.25 -0.47 -7.79
C GLY A 29 1.48 0.65 -8.81
N ASP A 30 1.42 1.91 -8.36
CA ASP A 30 1.69 3.07 -9.21
C ASP A 30 3.16 3.15 -9.64
N HIS A 31 4.11 2.77 -8.79
CA HIS A 31 5.53 2.64 -9.15
C HIS A 31 5.74 1.61 -10.25
N VAL A 32 5.16 0.41 -10.10
CA VAL A 32 5.28 -0.67 -11.09
C VAL A 32 4.69 -0.26 -12.44
N LYS A 33 3.51 0.37 -12.45
CA LYS A 33 2.88 0.88 -13.67
C LYS A 33 3.71 1.99 -14.31
N SER A 34 4.20 2.94 -13.51
CA SER A 34 5.03 4.04 -14.02
C SER A 34 6.38 3.55 -14.55
N ALA A 35 6.97 2.53 -13.93
CA ALA A 35 8.18 1.88 -14.41
C ALA A 35 7.92 1.16 -15.75
N ALA A 36 6.76 0.54 -15.91
CA ALA A 36 6.35 -0.06 -17.18
C ALA A 36 6.20 1.02 -18.27
N ASP A 37 5.55 2.14 -17.98
CA ASP A 37 5.40 3.25 -18.92
C ASP A 37 6.72 3.93 -19.30
N ALA A 38 7.64 4.04 -18.33
CA ALA A 38 8.94 4.71 -18.50
C ALA A 38 10.07 3.78 -18.99
N GLU A 39 9.75 2.54 -19.37
CA GLU A 39 10.73 1.54 -19.83
C GLU A 39 11.85 1.25 -18.82
N ILE A 40 11.52 1.28 -17.53
CA ILE A 40 12.46 0.98 -16.45
C ILE A 40 12.44 -0.53 -16.19
N ASP A 41 13.61 -1.16 -16.22
CA ASP A 41 13.78 -2.57 -15.86
C ASP A 41 13.56 -2.77 -14.35
N LEU A 42 12.33 -3.09 -13.98
CA LEU A 42 11.90 -3.37 -12.60
C LEU A 42 11.35 -4.80 -12.50
N VAL A 43 11.51 -5.44 -11.34
CA VAL A 43 10.79 -6.67 -10.99
C VAL A 43 10.17 -6.54 -9.60
N GLY A 44 8.85 -6.65 -9.50
CA GLY A 44 8.13 -6.61 -8.23
C GLY A 44 8.19 -7.97 -7.51
N VAL A 45 8.40 -7.94 -6.21
CA VAL A 45 8.41 -9.13 -5.34
C VAL A 45 7.55 -8.85 -4.10
N THR A 46 6.56 -9.72 -3.85
CA THR A 46 5.64 -9.58 -2.72
C THR A 46 5.08 -10.94 -2.25
N LEU A 47 4.30 -10.92 -1.19
CA LEU A 47 3.55 -12.09 -0.70
C LEU A 47 2.16 -12.15 -1.32
N LEU A 48 1.63 -13.35 -1.54
CA LEU A 48 0.23 -13.54 -1.87
C LEU A 48 -0.59 -13.73 -0.60
N TYR A 49 -1.48 -12.79 -0.32
CA TYR A 49 -2.46 -12.93 0.77
C TYR A 49 -3.80 -13.37 0.20
N ARG A 50 -4.15 -14.65 0.37
CA ARG A 50 -5.36 -15.21 -0.24
C ARG A 50 -6.65 -14.56 0.26
N GLU A 51 -6.73 -14.21 1.54
CA GLU A 51 -7.88 -13.50 2.11
C GLU A 51 -7.74 -11.97 2.05
N GLY A 52 -6.60 -11.47 1.56
CA GLY A 52 -6.31 -10.06 1.38
C GLY A 52 -6.51 -9.20 2.64
N TYR A 53 -7.07 -8.00 2.43
CA TYR A 53 -7.53 -7.11 3.50
C TYR A 53 -9.05 -7.04 3.50
N GLY A 54 -9.68 -7.40 4.64
CA GLY A 54 -11.09 -7.72 4.76
C GLY A 54 -12.08 -6.88 3.93
N ARG A 55 -13.07 -7.58 3.35
CA ARG A 55 -14.22 -6.99 2.65
C ARG A 55 -15.18 -6.41 3.68
N GLN A 56 -15.42 -5.12 3.59
CA GLN A 56 -16.25 -4.34 4.51
C GLN A 56 -17.74 -4.62 4.27
N HIS A 57 -18.48 -4.78 5.35
CA HIS A 57 -19.93 -4.74 5.41
C HIS A 57 -20.35 -3.67 6.40
N ILE A 58 -21.44 -2.95 6.11
CA ILE A 58 -21.96 -1.92 7.01
C ILE A 58 -23.46 -2.14 7.12
N ASP A 59 -23.95 -2.27 8.34
CA ASP A 59 -25.39 -2.35 8.59
C ASP A 59 -26.05 -0.97 8.57
N GLU A 60 -27.37 -0.95 8.74
CA GLU A 60 -28.13 0.29 8.72
C GLU A 60 -27.68 1.29 9.80
N GLN A 61 -27.21 0.81 10.94
CA GLN A 61 -26.75 1.61 12.08
C GLN A 61 -25.31 2.11 11.90
N GLY A 62 -24.64 1.76 10.79
CA GLY A 62 -23.26 2.13 10.53
C GLY A 62 -22.24 1.23 11.23
N ASN A 63 -22.65 0.09 11.79
CA ASN A 63 -21.72 -0.87 12.37
C ASN A 63 -20.95 -1.55 11.23
N GLN A 64 -19.62 -1.43 11.27
CA GLN A 64 -18.74 -2.10 10.33
C GLN A 64 -18.45 -3.54 10.79
N THR A 65 -18.63 -4.50 9.88
CA THR A 65 -18.12 -5.87 10.01
C THR A 65 -17.27 -6.21 8.78
N GLU A 66 -16.47 -7.27 8.88
CA GLU A 66 -15.56 -7.67 7.81
C GLU A 66 -15.72 -9.16 7.48
N SER A 67 -15.60 -9.49 6.19
CA SER A 67 -15.48 -10.87 5.71
C SER A 67 -14.14 -11.06 4.99
N PHE A 68 -13.59 -12.27 5.08
CA PHE A 68 -12.27 -12.61 4.57
C PHE A 68 -12.41 -13.76 3.58
N GLY A 69 -12.97 -13.47 2.41
CA GLY A 69 -13.11 -14.47 1.36
C GLY A 69 -11.77 -14.68 0.67
N ALA A 70 -11.29 -15.92 0.62
CA ALA A 70 -10.10 -16.27 -0.13
C ALA A 70 -10.33 -16.07 -1.64
N ILE A 71 -9.38 -15.43 -2.31
CA ILE A 71 -9.32 -15.38 -3.78
C ILE A 71 -8.74 -16.67 -4.32
N ASP A 72 -9.16 -17.08 -5.52
CA ASP A 72 -8.39 -18.02 -6.31
C ASP A 72 -7.30 -17.24 -7.06
N PRO A 73 -5.99 -17.49 -6.80
CA PRO A 73 -4.92 -16.81 -7.51
C PRO A 73 -5.04 -16.93 -9.04
N ALA A 74 -5.61 -18.03 -9.55
CA ALA A 74 -5.74 -18.28 -10.98
C ALA A 74 -6.70 -17.31 -11.70
N ASP A 75 -7.60 -16.65 -10.96
CA ASP A 75 -8.50 -15.61 -11.51
C ASP A 75 -7.75 -14.31 -11.89
N HIS A 76 -6.53 -14.15 -11.39
CA HIS A 76 -5.80 -12.88 -11.42
C HIS A 76 -4.33 -13.01 -11.83
N LEU A 77 -3.72 -14.16 -11.58
CA LEU A 77 -2.29 -14.40 -11.68
C LEU A 77 -2.01 -15.66 -12.50
N ILE A 78 -0.84 -15.68 -13.13
CA ILE A 78 -0.33 -16.80 -13.90
C ILE A 78 0.51 -17.68 -12.96
N ASP A 79 0.18 -18.97 -12.91
CA ASP A 79 1.02 -19.98 -12.26
C ASP A 79 2.33 -20.13 -13.03
N THR A 80 3.46 -19.90 -12.36
CA THR A 80 4.78 -20.06 -13.00
C THR A 80 5.23 -21.51 -13.07
N GLY A 81 4.59 -22.41 -12.31
CA GLY A 81 5.03 -23.78 -12.10
C GLY A 81 6.27 -23.92 -11.22
N LEU A 82 6.74 -22.82 -10.61
CA LEU A 82 7.90 -22.79 -9.72
C LEU A 82 7.47 -22.76 -8.26
N ASP A 83 8.23 -23.44 -7.42
CA ASP A 83 8.15 -23.35 -5.97
C ASP A 83 9.52 -22.90 -5.42
N ILE A 84 9.52 -22.07 -4.39
CA ILE A 84 10.70 -21.84 -3.56
C ILE A 84 10.58 -22.58 -2.24
N THR A 85 11.73 -22.91 -1.64
CA THR A 85 11.80 -23.56 -0.34
C THR A 85 12.75 -22.84 0.60
N LEU A 86 12.34 -22.67 1.85
CA LEU A 86 13.13 -22.03 2.89
C LEU A 86 13.17 -22.91 4.15
N PRO A 87 14.31 -23.02 4.86
CA PRO A 87 14.31 -23.60 6.19
C PRO A 87 13.51 -22.70 7.13
N LEU A 88 12.55 -23.27 7.87
CA LEU A 88 11.74 -22.53 8.85
C LEU A 88 11.15 -23.49 9.89
N ASP A 89 11.12 -23.09 11.16
CA ASP A 89 10.51 -23.83 12.27
C ASP A 89 10.96 -25.30 12.38
N GLY A 90 12.26 -25.54 12.16
CA GLY A 90 12.86 -26.88 12.16
C GLY A 90 12.47 -27.76 10.95
N GLY A 91 11.75 -27.21 9.98
CA GLY A 91 11.30 -27.88 8.76
C GLY A 91 11.61 -27.08 7.50
N THR A 92 10.75 -27.21 6.50
CA THR A 92 10.86 -26.49 5.23
C THR A 92 9.54 -25.82 4.91
N LEU A 93 9.57 -24.50 4.77
CA LEU A 93 8.48 -23.72 4.19
C LEU A 93 8.54 -23.83 2.68
N HIS A 94 7.43 -24.18 2.05
CA HIS A 94 7.24 -24.17 0.61
C HIS A 94 6.41 -22.95 0.21
N ALA A 95 6.80 -22.22 -0.83
CA ALA A 95 5.96 -21.17 -1.38
C ALA A 95 5.85 -21.32 -2.90
N LYS A 96 4.61 -21.39 -3.38
CA LYS A 96 4.30 -21.42 -4.82
C LYS A 96 4.46 -20.03 -5.40
N ILE A 97 5.00 -19.94 -6.61
CA ILE A 97 5.26 -18.67 -7.28
C ILE A 97 4.21 -18.38 -8.33
N TRP A 98 3.51 -17.27 -8.14
CA TRP A 98 2.58 -16.69 -9.09
C TRP A 98 3.18 -15.43 -9.72
N LYS A 99 2.73 -15.05 -10.92
CA LYS A 99 3.14 -13.79 -11.56
C LYS A 99 2.00 -13.05 -12.22
N VAL A 100 2.17 -11.75 -12.37
CA VAL A 100 1.46 -10.94 -13.38
C VAL A 100 2.44 -10.06 -14.12
N GLU A 101 2.13 -9.73 -15.37
CA GLU A 101 2.89 -8.82 -16.21
C GLU A 101 2.12 -7.50 -16.32
N VAL A 102 2.71 -6.42 -15.80
CA VAL A 102 2.19 -5.07 -15.98
C VAL A 102 2.79 -4.49 -17.25
N VAL A 103 1.92 -4.20 -18.21
CA VAL A 103 2.32 -3.70 -19.53
C VAL A 103 2.13 -2.19 -19.57
N GLY A 104 3.20 -1.46 -19.84
CA GLY A 104 3.18 -0.01 -19.98
C GLY A 104 2.67 0.43 -21.36
N VAL A 105 2.46 1.74 -21.52
CA VAL A 105 1.96 2.34 -22.78
C VAL A 105 2.89 2.15 -23.98
N THR A 106 4.18 1.86 -23.75
CA THR A 106 5.16 1.55 -24.79
C THR A 106 5.19 0.05 -25.15
N GLY A 107 4.51 -0.79 -24.37
CA GLY A 107 4.58 -2.25 -24.46
C GLY A 107 5.69 -2.88 -23.60
N HIS A 108 6.49 -2.08 -22.88
CA HIS A 108 7.44 -2.60 -21.89
C HIS A 108 6.72 -3.31 -20.74
N ILE A 109 7.33 -4.38 -20.24
CA ILE A 109 6.71 -5.28 -19.27
C ILE A 109 7.50 -5.25 -17.97
N VAL A 110 6.80 -4.96 -16.87
CA VAL A 110 7.29 -5.13 -15.51
C VAL A 110 6.59 -6.34 -14.87
N PRO A 111 7.30 -7.45 -14.64
CA PRO A 111 6.72 -8.59 -13.94
C PRO A 111 6.65 -8.35 -12.42
N VAL A 112 5.55 -8.78 -11.81
CA VAL A 112 5.38 -8.83 -10.36
C VAL A 112 5.16 -10.28 -9.94
N TYR A 113 5.99 -10.76 -9.04
CA TYR A 113 5.92 -12.12 -8.50
C TYR A 113 5.34 -12.13 -7.09
N PHE A 114 4.50 -13.13 -6.82
CA PHE A 114 3.83 -13.33 -5.55
C PHE A 114 4.21 -14.71 -5.00
N MET A 115 4.64 -14.74 -3.73
CA MET A 115 4.95 -15.95 -2.99
C MET A 115 3.74 -16.40 -2.16
N ASP A 116 3.22 -17.59 -2.44
CA ASP A 116 2.00 -18.14 -1.83
C ASP A 116 2.33 -19.34 -0.93
N THR A 117 2.08 -19.20 0.38
CA THR A 117 2.34 -20.28 1.36
C THR A 117 1.23 -21.34 1.39
N HIS A 118 0.13 -21.16 0.67
CA HIS A 118 -0.91 -22.17 0.55
C HIS A 118 -0.44 -23.31 -0.37
N HIS A 119 0.38 -24.18 0.21
CA HIS A 119 1.05 -25.27 -0.47
C HIS A 119 0.77 -26.59 0.28
N PRO A 120 0.44 -27.71 -0.38
CA PRO A 120 0.07 -28.96 0.28
C PRO A 120 1.14 -29.59 1.20
N LYS A 121 2.41 -29.21 1.00
CA LYS A 121 3.53 -29.67 1.85
C LYS A 121 3.72 -28.83 3.13
N ASN A 122 3.01 -27.71 3.25
CA ASN A 122 3.08 -26.86 4.43
C ASN A 122 2.09 -27.31 5.51
N SER A 123 2.46 -27.13 6.77
CA SER A 123 1.53 -27.24 7.89
C SER A 123 0.37 -26.23 7.76
N ASP A 124 -0.75 -26.49 8.41
CA ASP A 124 -1.88 -25.55 8.44
C ASP A 124 -1.46 -24.17 8.97
N TYR A 125 -0.55 -24.14 9.94
CA TYR A 125 0.05 -22.91 10.47
C TYR A 125 0.79 -22.15 9.37
N HIS A 126 1.70 -22.80 8.64
CA HIS A 126 2.46 -22.16 7.56
C HIS A 126 1.59 -21.70 6.39
N GLN A 127 0.56 -22.47 6.05
CA GLN A 127 -0.43 -22.05 5.05
C GLN A 127 -1.20 -20.80 5.51
N SER A 128 -1.52 -20.70 6.82
CA SER A 128 -2.23 -19.55 7.37
C SER A 128 -1.42 -18.24 7.36
N MET A 129 -0.08 -18.30 7.26
CA MET A 129 0.77 -17.11 7.17
C MET A 129 0.46 -16.28 5.91
N GLY A 130 0.10 -16.92 4.81
CA GLY A 130 -0.33 -16.28 3.56
C GLY A 130 -1.83 -15.99 3.50
N ALA A 131 -2.56 -16.06 4.62
CA ALA A 131 -3.98 -15.77 4.62
C ALA A 131 -4.24 -14.25 4.53
N ARG A 132 -3.79 -13.46 5.51
CA ARG A 132 -4.20 -12.06 5.67
C ARG A 132 -3.03 -11.09 5.66
N LEU A 133 -3.21 -10.00 4.91
CA LEU A 133 -2.32 -8.85 4.93
C LEU A 133 -2.40 -8.14 6.28
N TYR A 134 -1.25 -7.91 6.91
CA TYR A 134 -1.15 -7.38 8.28
C TYR A 134 -1.97 -8.19 9.32
N GLY A 135 -2.18 -9.47 9.04
CA GLY A 135 -2.81 -10.41 9.96
C GLY A 135 -1.84 -10.93 11.02
N GLY A 136 -2.40 -11.66 11.99
CA GLY A 136 -1.61 -12.34 13.02
C GLY A 136 -1.14 -11.45 14.17
N ASN A 137 -0.16 -11.98 14.87
CA ASN A 137 0.67 -11.37 15.91
C ASN A 137 2.13 -11.34 15.41
N ASP A 138 3.04 -10.86 16.25
CA ASP A 138 4.46 -10.70 15.91
C ASP A 138 5.10 -12.01 15.40
N ASP A 139 4.71 -13.16 15.98
CA ASP A 139 5.10 -14.52 15.56
C ASP A 139 4.79 -14.85 14.08
N VAL A 140 3.62 -14.44 13.59
CA VAL A 140 3.26 -14.59 12.17
C VAL A 140 3.97 -13.55 11.32
N ARG A 141 4.06 -12.31 11.81
CA ARG A 141 4.64 -11.18 11.08
C ARG A 141 6.12 -11.41 10.76
N ILE A 142 6.90 -11.87 11.73
CA ILE A 142 8.33 -12.14 11.51
C ILE A 142 8.57 -13.20 10.43
N ARG A 143 7.71 -14.23 10.36
CA ARG A 143 7.77 -15.29 9.33
C ARG A 143 7.31 -14.81 7.97
N GLN A 144 6.33 -13.89 7.92
CA GLN A 144 5.96 -13.19 6.68
C GLN A 144 7.15 -12.37 6.16
N GLU A 145 7.81 -11.60 7.02
CA GLU A 145 8.96 -10.78 6.64
C GLU A 145 10.18 -11.63 6.25
N TYR A 146 10.36 -12.78 6.88
CA TYR A 146 11.35 -13.78 6.49
C TYR A 146 11.11 -14.30 5.07
N LEU A 147 9.88 -14.74 4.76
CA LEU A 147 9.53 -15.16 3.41
C LEU A 147 9.68 -14.03 2.40
N LEU A 148 9.22 -12.82 2.73
CA LEU A 148 9.30 -11.67 1.83
C LEU A 148 10.75 -11.29 1.52
N GLY A 149 11.59 -11.14 2.55
CA GLY A 149 12.97 -10.73 2.42
C GLY A 149 13.85 -11.85 1.87
N VAL A 150 14.00 -12.94 2.63
CA VAL A 150 14.90 -14.05 2.28
C VAL A 150 14.36 -14.84 1.10
N GLY A 151 13.07 -15.19 1.12
CA GLY A 151 12.42 -15.86 0.01
C GLY A 151 12.42 -15.03 -1.27
N GLY A 152 12.24 -13.72 -1.17
CA GLY A 152 12.30 -12.83 -2.33
C GLY A 152 13.68 -12.78 -2.98
N VAL A 153 14.77 -12.72 -2.21
CA VAL A 153 16.14 -12.78 -2.76
C VAL A 153 16.39 -14.13 -3.44
N ARG A 154 15.99 -15.24 -2.80
CA ARG A 154 16.15 -16.58 -3.40
C ARG A 154 15.29 -16.78 -4.65
N LEU A 155 14.11 -16.18 -4.70
CA LEU A 155 13.28 -16.14 -5.89
C LEU A 155 13.99 -15.43 -7.04
N LEU A 156 14.56 -14.25 -6.81
CA LEU A 156 15.30 -13.52 -7.85
C LEU A 156 16.49 -14.34 -8.39
N ASN A 157 17.24 -14.99 -7.49
CA ASN A 157 18.32 -15.90 -7.86
C ASN A 157 17.82 -17.08 -8.72
N MET A 158 16.71 -17.71 -8.33
CA MET A 158 16.08 -18.81 -9.07
C MET A 158 15.63 -18.38 -10.47
N LEU A 159 15.09 -17.17 -10.60
CA LEU A 159 14.70 -16.58 -11.88
C LEU A 159 15.89 -16.17 -12.76
N ARG A 160 17.13 -16.34 -12.26
CA ARG A 160 18.40 -15.93 -12.93
C ARG A 160 18.39 -14.46 -13.33
N LYS A 161 17.80 -13.64 -12.47
CA LYS A 161 17.69 -12.20 -12.65
C LYS A 161 18.85 -11.53 -11.90
N GLU A 162 19.89 -11.15 -12.64
CA GLU A 162 20.95 -10.31 -12.09
C GLU A 162 20.41 -8.90 -11.87
N PHE A 163 20.21 -8.52 -10.61
CA PHE A 163 19.77 -7.19 -10.23
C PHE A 163 20.97 -6.30 -9.92
N THR A 164 20.90 -5.04 -10.34
CA THR A 164 21.90 -4.03 -10.01
C THR A 164 21.66 -3.37 -8.66
N GLY A 165 20.45 -3.51 -8.12
CA GLY A 165 20.08 -3.02 -6.80
C GLY A 165 18.69 -3.47 -6.37
N LEU A 166 18.37 -3.26 -5.10
CA LEU A 166 17.04 -3.49 -4.53
C LEU A 166 16.46 -2.19 -3.99
N HIS A 167 15.15 -2.06 -4.11
CA HIS A 167 14.37 -1.02 -3.45
C HIS A 167 13.41 -1.68 -2.47
N LEU A 168 13.62 -1.40 -1.18
CA LEU A 168 12.82 -1.90 -0.08
C LEU A 168 11.73 -0.87 0.27
N ASN A 169 10.47 -1.24 0.06
CA ASN A 169 9.32 -0.40 0.38
C ASN A 169 8.85 -0.66 1.82
N GLU A 170 9.36 0.14 2.77
CA GLU A 170 9.21 0.00 4.22
C GLU A 170 9.98 -1.19 4.84
N GLY A 171 10.12 -1.20 6.18
CA GLY A 171 10.96 -2.14 6.93
C GLY A 171 10.60 -3.62 6.80
N HIS A 172 9.44 -3.96 6.24
CA HIS A 172 8.99 -5.35 6.11
C HIS A 172 9.90 -6.24 5.25
N CYS A 173 10.78 -5.62 4.46
CA CYS A 173 11.64 -6.31 3.50
C CYS A 173 13.09 -6.45 4.01
N THR A 174 13.40 -5.98 5.23
CA THR A 174 14.78 -5.79 5.70
C THR A 174 15.58 -7.09 5.77
N PHE A 175 14.94 -8.23 6.02
CA PHE A 175 15.64 -9.52 6.03
C PHE A 175 16.24 -9.93 4.67
N ALA A 176 15.83 -9.28 3.56
CA ALA A 176 16.52 -9.42 2.28
C ALA A 176 18.01 -9.06 2.41
N LEU A 177 18.33 -8.04 3.21
CA LEU A 177 19.71 -7.56 3.38
C LEU A 177 20.57 -8.57 4.14
N LEU A 178 20.00 -9.28 5.11
CA LEU A 178 20.69 -10.33 5.84
C LEU A 178 20.98 -11.54 4.96
N GLU A 179 20.03 -11.96 4.11
CA GLU A 179 20.28 -13.00 3.11
C GLU A 179 21.37 -12.60 2.11
N LEU A 180 21.42 -11.33 1.67
CA LEU A 180 22.48 -10.87 0.78
C LEU A 180 23.87 -10.92 1.42
N LEU A 181 23.99 -10.52 2.69
CA LEU A 181 25.24 -10.64 3.45
C LEU A 181 25.66 -12.10 3.58
N HIS A 182 24.71 -12.99 3.88
CA HIS A 182 24.96 -14.43 3.95
C HIS A 182 25.42 -15.00 2.59
N GLN A 183 24.91 -14.46 1.48
CA GLN A 183 25.38 -14.78 0.13
C GLN A 183 26.73 -14.14 -0.25
N GLY A 184 27.38 -13.43 0.68
CA GLY A 184 28.72 -12.89 0.53
C GLY A 184 28.78 -11.43 0.09
N TRP A 185 27.66 -10.71 0.04
CA TRP A 185 27.69 -9.27 -0.19
C TRP A 185 28.36 -8.57 0.99
N THR A 186 29.14 -7.54 0.68
CA THR A 186 29.73 -6.66 1.69
C THR A 186 28.73 -5.57 2.11
N ARG A 187 28.93 -4.98 3.29
CA ARG A 187 28.16 -3.80 3.74
C ARG A 187 28.28 -2.64 2.75
N GLU A 188 29.47 -2.46 2.16
CA GLU A 188 29.71 -1.43 1.15
C GLU A 188 28.92 -1.67 -0.14
N GLU A 189 28.71 -2.94 -0.52
CA GLU A 189 27.84 -3.26 -1.65
C GLU A 189 26.38 -2.98 -1.32
N LEU A 190 25.91 -3.34 -0.11
CA LEU A 190 24.56 -3.00 0.33
C LEU A 190 24.34 -1.49 0.31
N SER A 191 25.27 -0.72 0.88
CA SER A 191 25.12 0.74 0.98
C SER A 191 25.04 1.43 -0.39
N LYS A 192 25.65 0.84 -1.42
CA LYS A 192 25.63 1.36 -2.80
C LYS A 192 24.45 0.87 -3.63
N LYS A 193 23.91 -0.31 -3.35
CA LYS A 193 22.94 -1.00 -4.22
C LYS A 193 21.54 -1.12 -3.61
N ILE A 194 21.35 -0.73 -2.36
CA ILE A 194 20.06 -0.85 -1.67
C ILE A 194 19.49 0.54 -1.42
N LEU A 195 18.25 0.75 -1.83
CA LEU A 195 17.46 1.92 -1.47
C LEU A 195 16.37 1.50 -0.47
N PHE A 196 16.33 2.14 0.69
CA PHE A 196 15.27 1.97 1.68
C PHE A 196 14.34 3.19 1.68
N THR A 197 13.03 2.96 1.52
CA THR A 197 12.02 4.03 1.70
C THR A 197 11.25 3.82 3.00
N THR A 198 11.22 4.85 3.85
CA THR A 198 10.33 4.90 5.03
C THR A 198 9.12 5.79 4.78
N HIS A 199 7.92 5.31 5.16
CA HIS A 199 6.66 6.03 4.96
C HIS A 199 6.11 6.58 6.27
N THR A 200 6.44 5.93 7.38
CA THR A 200 5.84 6.23 8.68
C THR A 200 6.78 7.04 9.56
N PRO A 201 6.49 8.32 9.85
CA PRO A 201 7.36 9.18 10.65
C PRO A 201 7.02 9.09 12.16
N VAL A 202 6.59 7.92 12.64
CA VAL A 202 6.28 7.69 14.06
C VAL A 202 6.79 6.30 14.49
N PRO A 203 7.42 6.17 15.67
CA PRO A 203 7.98 4.90 16.13
C PRO A 203 6.98 3.74 16.20
N ALA A 204 5.71 4.04 16.52
CA ALA A 204 4.64 3.03 16.64
C ALA A 204 4.22 2.38 15.31
N GLY A 205 4.72 2.87 14.18
CA GLY A 205 4.43 2.30 12.85
C GLY A 205 5.54 1.43 12.28
N HIS A 206 6.59 1.14 13.06
CA HIS A 206 7.72 0.32 12.64
C HIS A 206 7.65 -1.02 13.38
N ASP A 207 7.73 -2.12 12.63
CA ASP A 207 7.73 -3.45 13.23
C ASP A 207 8.99 -3.66 14.09
N ARG A 208 8.78 -4.24 15.27
CA ARG A 208 9.81 -4.57 16.26
C ARG A 208 9.59 -5.99 16.75
N PHE A 209 10.63 -6.80 16.75
CA PHE A 209 10.56 -8.20 17.17
C PHE A 209 11.54 -8.49 18.31
N ASP A 210 11.17 -9.39 19.22
CA ASP A 210 12.08 -9.87 20.25
C ASP A 210 13.21 -10.67 19.61
N TRP A 211 14.46 -10.45 20.05
CA TRP A 211 15.63 -11.09 19.45
C TRP A 211 15.60 -12.63 19.51
N ALA A 212 14.91 -13.19 20.51
CA ALA A 212 14.72 -14.64 20.61
C ALA A 212 13.91 -15.18 19.40
N ASP A 213 12.83 -14.49 19.03
CA ASP A 213 11.99 -14.86 17.89
C ASP A 213 12.75 -14.66 16.57
N VAL A 214 13.52 -13.57 16.47
CA VAL A 214 14.38 -13.29 15.31
C VAL A 214 15.42 -14.39 15.14
N ASN A 215 16.07 -14.82 16.23
CA ASN A 215 17.03 -15.90 16.21
C ASN A 215 16.39 -17.25 15.83
N GLU A 216 15.18 -17.53 16.33
CA GLU A 216 14.44 -18.74 15.97
C GLU A 216 14.16 -18.83 14.48
N VAL A 217 13.82 -17.70 13.85
CA VAL A 217 13.45 -17.63 12.42
C VAL A 217 14.65 -17.54 11.50
N LEU A 218 15.64 -16.71 11.82
CA LEU A 218 16.78 -16.43 10.94
C LEU A 218 17.99 -17.33 11.18
N GLY A 219 18.21 -17.76 12.43
CA GLY A 219 19.39 -18.52 12.82
C GLY A 219 20.69 -17.91 12.28
N ASP A 220 21.44 -18.71 11.51
CA ASP A 220 22.76 -18.38 10.95
C ASP A 220 22.77 -17.21 9.93
N LEU A 221 21.61 -16.68 9.55
CA LEU A 221 21.53 -15.48 8.70
C LEU A 221 21.83 -14.19 9.47
N MET A 222 21.74 -14.21 10.80
CA MET A 222 22.04 -13.03 11.61
C MET A 222 23.55 -12.82 11.72
N PRO A 223 24.07 -11.63 11.40
CA PRO A 223 25.45 -11.31 11.69
C PRO A 223 25.63 -11.07 13.20
N ASP A 224 26.82 -11.34 13.73
CA ASP A 224 27.14 -11.23 15.16
C ASP A 224 26.92 -9.81 15.73
N ASP A 225 27.03 -8.78 14.87
CA ASP A 225 26.91 -7.36 15.22
C ASP A 225 25.49 -6.79 15.00
N VAL A 226 24.47 -7.63 14.77
CA VAL A 226 23.14 -7.17 14.37
C VAL A 226 22.47 -6.24 15.40
N VAL A 227 22.74 -6.45 16.68
CA VAL A 227 22.23 -5.60 17.77
C VAL A 227 22.92 -4.24 17.76
N GLU A 228 24.23 -4.24 17.57
CA GLU A 228 25.07 -3.04 17.47
C GLU A 228 24.67 -2.18 16.27
N LEU A 229 24.28 -2.79 15.15
CA LEU A 229 23.77 -2.06 13.98
C LEU A 229 22.51 -1.27 14.31
N VAL A 230 21.53 -1.92 14.94
CA VAL A 230 20.28 -1.26 15.35
C VAL A 230 20.57 -0.11 16.31
N LYS A 231 21.48 -0.32 17.28
CA LYS A 231 21.92 0.72 18.21
C LYS A 231 22.61 1.90 17.53
N SER A 232 23.48 1.63 16.54
CA SER A 232 24.34 2.64 15.92
C SER A 232 23.59 3.75 15.20
N VAL A 233 22.31 3.52 14.89
CA VAL A 233 21.45 4.47 14.17
C VAL A 233 20.42 5.14 15.08
N GLY A 234 20.64 5.09 16.41
CA GLY A 234 19.85 5.86 17.39
C GLY A 234 18.54 5.20 17.82
N ASP A 235 18.50 3.86 17.87
CA ASP A 235 17.28 3.14 18.28
C ASP A 235 16.81 3.56 19.69
N PRO A 236 15.55 4.03 19.86
CA PRO A 236 15.06 4.52 21.15
C PRO A 236 14.93 3.44 22.23
N GLU A 237 15.02 2.16 21.88
CA GLU A 237 15.03 1.04 22.82
C GLU A 237 16.45 0.53 23.10
N ASP A 238 17.49 1.25 22.66
CA ASP A 238 18.90 0.85 22.77
C ASP A 238 19.10 -0.61 22.29
N GLY A 239 18.50 -0.96 21.15
CA GLY A 239 18.61 -2.29 20.55
C GLY A 239 18.05 -3.42 21.41
N ALA A 240 17.18 -3.15 22.39
CA ALA A 240 16.56 -4.20 23.20
C ALA A 240 15.73 -5.18 22.36
N ARG A 241 15.21 -4.71 21.22
CA ARG A 241 14.47 -5.49 20.22
C ARG A 241 14.99 -5.20 18.82
N CYS A 242 14.74 -6.12 17.88
CA CYS A 242 15.06 -5.92 16.48
C CYS A 242 14.08 -4.94 15.85
N SER A 243 14.49 -3.69 15.64
CA SER A 243 13.69 -2.75 14.86
C SER A 243 14.02 -2.88 13.37
N MET A 244 13.01 -3.24 12.59
CA MET A 244 13.18 -3.50 11.15
C MET A 244 13.59 -2.25 10.36
N SER A 245 13.11 -1.08 10.76
CA SER A 245 13.50 0.19 10.12
C SER A 245 14.92 0.61 10.49
N HIS A 246 15.33 0.50 11.77
CA HIS A 246 16.69 0.86 12.19
C HIS A 246 17.71 -0.10 11.56
N LEU A 247 17.39 -1.40 11.51
CA LEU A 247 18.21 -2.37 10.79
C LEU A 247 18.30 -2.05 9.29
N ALA A 248 17.18 -1.65 8.64
CA ALA A 248 17.22 -1.24 7.23
C ALA A 248 18.14 -0.03 7.01
N VAL A 249 18.01 1.00 7.84
CA VAL A 249 18.81 2.23 7.75
C VAL A 249 20.30 1.92 7.95
N ALA A 250 20.63 1.11 8.97
CA ALA A 250 22.01 0.72 9.27
C ALA A 250 22.69 -0.08 8.14
N LEU A 251 21.91 -0.79 7.31
CA LEU A 251 22.42 -1.65 6.26
C LEU A 251 22.41 -1.01 4.87
N ALA A 252 21.35 -0.26 4.56
CA ALA A 252 21.13 0.31 3.23
C ALA A 252 21.86 1.64 3.03
N GLU A 253 22.04 2.45 4.09
CA GLU A 253 22.56 3.84 4.10
C GLU A 253 21.84 4.85 3.19
N GLN A 254 21.44 4.49 1.98
CA GLN A 254 20.59 5.26 1.09
C GLN A 254 19.13 5.14 1.54
N VAL A 255 18.66 6.20 2.19
CA VAL A 255 17.33 6.25 2.78
C VAL A 255 16.55 7.44 2.24
N ASN A 256 15.34 7.20 1.77
CA ASN A 256 14.41 8.26 1.39
C ASN A 256 13.09 8.20 2.16
N ALA A 257 12.46 9.35 2.25
CA ALA A 257 11.12 9.56 2.81
C ALA A 257 10.18 10.08 1.72
N VAL A 258 8.89 10.17 2.04
CA VAL A 258 7.83 10.40 1.02
C VAL A 258 7.41 11.84 0.78
N SER A 259 8.04 12.79 1.48
CA SER A 259 7.88 14.24 1.27
C SER A 259 8.95 15.02 2.04
N ASN A 260 9.11 16.31 1.75
CA ASN A 260 10.02 17.20 2.49
C ASN A 260 9.79 17.19 4.00
N LEU A 261 8.53 17.37 4.44
CA LEU A 261 8.21 17.39 5.87
C LEU A 261 8.38 16.00 6.51
N ASN A 262 7.99 14.94 5.79
CA ASN A 262 8.19 13.58 6.27
C ASN A 262 9.67 13.25 6.43
N ALA A 263 10.53 13.67 5.51
CA ALA A 263 11.98 13.50 5.60
C ALA A 263 12.58 14.24 6.79
N GLN A 264 12.11 15.46 7.08
CA GLN A 264 12.53 16.21 8.27
C GLN A 264 12.19 15.46 9.56
N VAL A 265 10.95 14.96 9.68
CA VAL A 265 10.52 14.22 10.87
C VAL A 265 11.20 12.85 10.96
N ALA A 266 11.33 12.13 9.86
CA ALA A 266 12.01 10.84 9.84
C ALA A 266 13.50 10.99 10.20
N SER A 267 14.17 12.07 9.77
CA SER A 267 15.57 12.33 10.13
C SER A 267 15.78 12.55 11.64
N THR A 268 14.73 12.89 12.40
CA THR A 268 14.83 12.95 13.87
C THR A 268 14.71 11.59 14.55
N MET A 269 14.38 10.54 13.78
CA MET A 269 14.24 9.17 14.30
C MET A 269 15.53 8.35 14.19
N PHE A 270 16.49 8.79 13.37
CA PHE A 270 17.73 8.04 13.10
C PHE A 270 18.94 8.95 13.29
N ASP A 271 19.85 8.55 14.17
CA ASP A 271 21.04 9.34 14.51
C ASP A 271 22.02 9.38 13.35
N ASN A 272 22.46 10.59 12.97
CA ASN A 272 23.47 10.84 11.94
C ASN A 272 23.10 10.40 10.51
N TYR A 273 21.81 10.11 10.22
CA TYR A 273 21.35 9.82 8.87
C TYR A 273 20.58 10.98 8.25
N HIS A 274 20.98 11.35 7.04
CA HIS A 274 20.21 12.29 6.23
C HIS A 274 19.19 11.52 5.41
N ILE A 275 17.91 11.70 5.70
CA ILE A 275 16.84 11.10 4.90
C ILE A 275 16.49 12.03 3.74
N HIS A 276 16.61 11.51 2.52
CA HIS A 276 16.31 12.25 1.31
C HIS A 276 14.79 12.36 1.09
N PRO A 277 14.25 13.55 0.77
CA PRO A 277 12.85 13.67 0.43
C PRO A 277 12.61 13.25 -1.02
N LEU A 278 11.77 12.23 -1.22
CA LEU A 278 11.22 11.84 -2.51
C LEU A 278 9.69 11.94 -2.45
N THR A 279 9.13 12.99 -3.05
CA THR A 279 7.68 13.22 -2.97
C THR A 279 6.93 12.16 -3.75
N ASN A 280 5.97 11.48 -3.09
CA ASN A 280 5.12 10.49 -3.75
C ASN A 280 4.40 11.06 -4.97
N GLY A 281 4.31 10.27 -6.03
CA GLY A 281 3.44 10.49 -7.18
C GLY A 281 2.28 9.49 -7.21
N VAL A 282 1.42 9.62 -8.22
CA VAL A 282 0.40 8.64 -8.57
C VAL A 282 0.47 8.35 -10.07
N HIS A 283 0.09 7.14 -10.49
CA HIS A 283 0.10 6.78 -11.91
C HIS A 283 -1.00 7.55 -12.66
N HIS A 284 -0.63 8.58 -13.43
CA HIS A 284 -1.55 9.55 -14.02
C HIS A 284 -2.63 8.91 -14.89
N ILE A 285 -2.32 7.81 -15.59
CA ILE A 285 -3.29 7.10 -16.42
C ILE A 285 -4.32 6.36 -15.55
N THR A 286 -3.89 5.65 -14.50
CA THR A 286 -4.80 4.94 -13.57
C THR A 286 -5.81 5.91 -12.95
N TRP A 287 -5.33 7.09 -12.56
CA TRP A 287 -6.11 8.03 -11.75
C TRP A 287 -6.84 9.10 -12.56
N THR A 288 -6.75 9.05 -13.89
CA THR A 288 -7.54 9.89 -14.80
C THR A 288 -8.81 9.15 -15.22
N SER A 289 -9.98 9.71 -14.91
CA SER A 289 -11.27 9.12 -15.31
C SER A 289 -11.38 8.96 -16.84
N PRO A 290 -12.08 7.95 -17.37
CA PRO A 290 -12.24 7.75 -18.81
C PRO A 290 -12.72 9.01 -19.56
N THR A 291 -13.71 9.72 -19.02
CA THR A 291 -14.22 10.97 -19.60
C THR A 291 -13.17 12.07 -19.74
N MET A 292 -12.27 12.17 -18.76
CA MET A 292 -11.18 13.15 -18.78
C MET A 292 -10.05 12.69 -19.69
N ALA A 293 -9.78 11.38 -19.72
CA ALA A 293 -8.83 10.78 -20.64
C ALA A 293 -9.22 11.04 -22.10
N GLU A 294 -10.50 10.93 -22.47
CA GLU A 294 -11.00 11.29 -23.80
C GLU A 294 -10.68 12.76 -24.16
N LEU A 295 -10.92 13.67 -23.21
CA LEU A 295 -10.62 15.10 -23.41
C LEU A 295 -9.12 15.32 -23.59
N PHE A 296 -8.28 14.66 -22.78
CA PHE A 296 -6.84 14.77 -22.88
C PHE A 296 -6.29 14.10 -24.15
N ASP A 297 -6.87 12.99 -24.59
CA ASP A 297 -6.51 12.34 -25.86
C ASP A 297 -6.74 13.28 -27.04
N GLU A 298 -7.80 14.10 -27.01
CA GLU A 298 -8.08 15.10 -28.06
C GLU A 298 -7.22 16.36 -27.94
N LYS A 299 -7.08 16.91 -26.73
CA LYS A 299 -6.54 18.27 -26.51
C LYS A 299 -5.10 18.32 -26.00
N LEU A 300 -4.59 17.23 -25.44
CA LEU A 300 -3.24 17.10 -24.88
C LEU A 300 -2.55 15.86 -25.46
N PRO A 301 -2.28 15.83 -26.78
CA PRO A 301 -1.70 14.66 -27.43
C PRO A 301 -0.38 14.25 -26.77
N GLY A 302 -0.21 12.95 -26.53
CA GLY A 302 0.98 12.39 -25.88
C GLY A 302 0.96 12.40 -24.34
N TRP A 303 -0.10 12.87 -23.69
CA TRP A 303 -0.17 12.94 -22.21
C TRP A 303 -0.02 11.58 -21.50
N LYS A 304 -0.31 10.47 -22.18
CA LYS A 304 -0.11 9.12 -21.65
C LYS A 304 1.37 8.78 -21.55
N GLN A 305 2.15 9.10 -22.58
CA GLN A 305 3.60 8.84 -22.62
C GLN A 305 4.39 9.86 -21.80
N ASP A 306 3.94 11.11 -21.78
CA ASP A 306 4.60 12.21 -21.08
C ASP A 306 3.61 12.91 -20.13
N PRO A 307 3.66 12.62 -18.81
CA PRO A 307 2.77 13.25 -17.85
C PRO A 307 2.98 14.76 -17.72
N THR A 308 4.09 15.33 -18.20
CA THR A 308 4.31 16.78 -18.17
C THR A 308 3.31 17.54 -19.06
N GLN A 309 2.71 16.87 -20.04
CA GLN A 309 1.65 17.44 -20.87
C GLN A 309 0.42 17.87 -20.06
N LEU A 310 0.15 17.21 -18.92
CA LEU A 310 -0.92 17.59 -18.00
C LEU A 310 -0.70 18.98 -17.38
N GLY A 311 0.55 19.48 -17.37
CA GLY A 311 0.87 20.85 -16.97
C GLY A 311 0.22 21.92 -17.87
N TYR A 312 -0.15 21.57 -19.10
CA TYR A 312 -0.85 22.47 -20.03
C TYR A 312 -2.38 22.40 -19.92
N ALA A 313 -2.93 21.62 -18.97
CA ALA A 313 -4.38 21.51 -18.79
C ALA A 313 -5.08 22.85 -18.51
N GLY A 314 -4.35 23.87 -18.04
CA GLY A 314 -4.87 25.23 -17.88
C GLY A 314 -5.17 25.97 -19.20
N THR A 315 -4.79 25.41 -20.34
CA THR A 315 -5.11 25.96 -21.68
C THR A 315 -6.41 25.42 -22.26
N LEU A 316 -7.01 24.41 -21.63
CA LEU A 316 -8.28 23.81 -22.06
C LEU A 316 -9.43 24.79 -21.87
N ALA A 317 -10.38 24.78 -22.81
CA ALA A 317 -11.57 25.61 -22.70
C ALA A 317 -12.41 25.19 -21.49
N ASP A 318 -12.95 26.18 -20.76
CA ASP A 318 -13.79 25.94 -19.59
C ASP A 318 -15.02 25.10 -19.95
N GLU A 319 -15.59 25.29 -21.14
CA GLU A 319 -16.74 24.54 -21.63
C GLU A 319 -16.44 23.04 -21.75
N ASP A 320 -15.26 22.68 -22.27
CA ASP A 320 -14.82 21.29 -22.43
C ASP A 320 -14.61 20.62 -21.07
N LEU A 321 -13.95 21.33 -20.14
CA LEU A 321 -13.74 20.87 -18.77
C LEU A 321 -15.08 20.69 -18.03
N LEU A 322 -16.01 21.63 -18.17
CA LEU A 322 -17.34 21.57 -17.57
C LEU A 322 -18.18 20.42 -18.16
N ALA A 323 -18.07 20.15 -19.46
CA ALA A 323 -18.72 19.03 -20.11
C ALA A 323 -18.17 17.68 -19.60
N ALA A 324 -16.85 17.51 -19.55
CA ALA A 324 -16.21 16.31 -19.00
C ALA A 324 -16.57 16.11 -17.52
N ARG A 325 -16.51 17.18 -16.72
CA ARG A 325 -16.93 17.16 -15.31
C ARG A 325 -18.39 16.76 -15.14
N SER A 326 -19.30 17.26 -15.98
CA SER A 326 -20.74 16.95 -15.88
C SER A 326 -21.02 15.48 -16.19
N ARG A 327 -20.35 14.92 -17.20
CA ARG A 327 -20.38 13.49 -17.52
C ARG A 327 -19.86 12.63 -16.35
N ASN A 328 -18.68 12.95 -15.80
CA ASN A 328 -18.14 12.28 -14.62
C ASN A 328 -19.08 12.33 -13.40
N ARG A 329 -19.68 13.50 -13.14
CA ARG A 329 -20.66 13.65 -12.05
C ARG A 329 -21.89 12.78 -12.27
N ARG A 330 -22.35 12.59 -13.51
CA ARG A 330 -23.48 11.69 -13.81
C ARG A 330 -23.13 10.24 -13.47
N ILE A 331 -22.01 9.75 -13.98
CA ILE A 331 -21.50 8.39 -13.70
C ILE A 331 -21.37 8.17 -12.19
N PHE A 332 -20.80 9.14 -11.46
CA PHE A 332 -20.65 9.04 -10.02
C PHE A 332 -22.00 8.99 -9.28
N ARG A 333 -23.01 9.76 -9.70
CA ARG A 333 -24.35 9.70 -9.10
C ARG A 333 -25.02 8.35 -9.33
N GLU A 334 -24.89 7.80 -10.54
CA GLU A 334 -25.41 6.48 -10.89
C GLU A 334 -24.74 5.39 -10.05
N LEU A 335 -23.42 5.45 -9.89
CA LEU A 335 -22.65 4.54 -9.05
C LEU A 335 -23.11 4.62 -7.58
N VAL A 336 -23.26 5.82 -7.01
CA VAL A 336 -23.77 5.99 -5.64
C VAL A 336 -25.20 5.43 -5.49
N LYS A 337 -26.08 5.71 -6.45
CA LYS A 337 -27.45 5.19 -6.44
C LYS A 337 -27.47 3.66 -6.50
N ALA A 338 -26.65 3.06 -7.37
CA ALA A 338 -26.55 1.62 -7.52
C ALA A 338 -25.98 0.93 -6.27
N SER A 339 -24.95 1.49 -5.66
CA SER A 339 -24.28 0.86 -4.53
C SER A 339 -25.00 1.06 -3.20
N THR A 340 -25.81 2.11 -3.06
CA THR A 340 -26.31 2.53 -1.74
C THR A 340 -27.79 2.90 -1.72
N GLY A 341 -28.47 2.90 -2.87
CA GLY A 341 -29.85 3.38 -3.02
C GLY A 341 -30.03 4.89 -2.86
N VAL A 342 -28.96 5.65 -2.62
CA VAL A 342 -29.02 7.10 -2.39
C VAL A 342 -28.98 7.83 -3.71
N GLU A 343 -30.04 8.58 -3.98
CA GLU A 343 -30.09 9.48 -5.12
C GLU A 343 -29.40 10.79 -4.78
N LEU A 344 -28.35 11.12 -5.53
CA LEU A 344 -27.64 12.38 -5.39
C LEU A 344 -28.22 13.44 -6.32
N GLU A 345 -28.22 14.70 -5.87
CA GLU A 345 -28.76 15.81 -6.65
C GLU A 345 -27.69 16.41 -7.57
N GLU A 346 -28.05 16.64 -8.83
CA GLU A 346 -27.10 17.11 -9.85
C GLU A 346 -26.52 18.49 -9.54
N LYS A 347 -27.38 19.42 -9.09
CA LYS A 347 -27.03 20.83 -8.88
C LYS A 347 -26.38 21.11 -7.52
N ARG A 348 -26.31 20.12 -6.62
CA ARG A 348 -25.69 20.28 -5.29
C ARG A 348 -24.19 20.08 -5.34
N LEU A 349 -23.47 20.87 -4.53
CA LEU A 349 -22.04 20.66 -4.32
C LEU A 349 -21.83 19.30 -3.65
N THR A 350 -21.02 18.45 -4.26
CA THR A 350 -20.70 17.11 -3.73
C THR A 350 -19.33 17.15 -3.10
N ILE A 351 -19.23 16.80 -1.82
CA ILE A 351 -17.97 16.73 -1.09
C ILE A 351 -17.69 15.26 -0.76
N GLY A 352 -16.57 14.75 -1.29
CA GLY A 352 -16.13 13.38 -1.06
C GLY A 352 -15.10 13.26 0.05
N PHE A 353 -15.18 12.22 0.87
CA PHE A 353 -14.12 11.78 1.77
C PHE A 353 -13.83 10.30 1.49
N ALA A 354 -12.70 9.97 0.87
CA ALA A 354 -12.34 8.61 0.48
C ALA A 354 -11.00 8.21 1.11
N ARG A 355 -11.00 7.84 2.39
CA ARG A 355 -9.78 7.47 3.15
C ARG A 355 -10.13 6.41 4.20
N ARG A 356 -9.14 5.59 4.60
CA ARG A 356 -9.25 4.71 5.79
C ARG A 356 -9.75 5.52 7.00
N PHE A 357 -10.70 4.96 7.76
CA PHE A 357 -11.19 5.57 8.99
C PHE A 357 -10.22 5.29 10.13
N ALA A 358 -9.64 6.36 10.67
CA ALA A 358 -8.76 6.36 11.82
C ALA A 358 -8.96 7.67 12.59
N THR A 359 -8.79 7.65 13.90
CA THR A 359 -9.10 8.79 14.80
C THR A 359 -8.38 10.07 14.42
N TYR A 360 -7.10 9.98 14.05
CA TYR A 360 -6.29 11.14 13.64
C TYR A 360 -6.74 11.79 12.32
N LYS A 361 -7.49 11.08 11.46
CA LYS A 361 -7.98 11.60 10.16
C LYS A 361 -9.24 12.44 10.28
N ARG A 362 -9.90 12.44 11.45
CA ARG A 362 -11.00 13.37 11.80
C ARG A 362 -12.13 13.42 10.75
N ALA A 363 -12.55 12.27 10.25
CA ALA A 363 -13.61 12.16 9.23
C ALA A 363 -14.94 12.79 9.68
N ASN A 364 -15.20 12.83 10.99
CA ASN A 364 -16.39 13.41 11.60
C ASN A 364 -16.29 14.93 11.86
N LEU A 365 -15.18 15.60 11.54
CA LEU A 365 -14.96 17.01 11.87
C LEU A 365 -16.06 17.93 11.31
N VAL A 366 -16.56 17.64 10.11
CA VAL A 366 -17.63 18.41 9.47
C VAL A 366 -18.96 18.34 10.25
N PHE A 367 -19.17 17.30 11.05
CA PHE A 367 -20.39 17.06 11.83
C PHE A 367 -20.33 17.59 13.26
N LYS A 368 -19.21 18.21 13.66
CA LYS A 368 -19.06 18.76 15.02
C LYS A 368 -20.11 19.83 15.36
N ASP A 369 -20.57 20.57 14.36
CA ASP A 369 -21.58 21.63 14.50
C ASP A 369 -22.65 21.47 13.40
N LEU A 370 -23.63 20.60 13.67
CA LEU A 370 -24.70 20.27 12.73
C LEU A 370 -25.60 21.47 12.43
N GLU A 371 -25.81 22.36 13.39
CA GLU A 371 -26.67 23.53 13.22
C GLU A 371 -26.03 24.53 12.26
N ARG A 372 -24.74 24.81 12.44
CA ARG A 372 -23.98 25.62 11.49
C ARG A 372 -23.92 24.97 10.12
N LEU A 373 -23.66 23.65 10.03
CA LEU A 373 -23.61 22.93 8.76
C LEU A 373 -24.95 23.02 8.01
N SER A 374 -26.06 22.82 8.72
CA SER A 374 -27.42 22.98 8.19
C SER A 374 -27.67 24.41 7.68
N LYS A 375 -27.28 25.42 8.47
CA LYS A 375 -27.47 26.84 8.12
C LYS A 375 -26.71 27.25 6.85
N ILE A 376 -25.48 26.76 6.67
CA ILE A 376 -24.64 27.15 5.51
C ILE A 376 -24.88 26.26 4.28
N GLY A 377 -25.12 24.97 4.49
CA GLY A 377 -25.09 23.96 3.45
C GLY A 377 -26.45 23.42 3.03
N GLY A 378 -27.52 23.75 3.77
CA GLY A 378 -28.79 23.07 3.62
C GLY A 378 -29.40 23.17 2.23
N GLY A 379 -29.72 22.01 1.65
CA GLY A 379 -30.22 21.87 0.27
C GLY A 379 -29.20 22.20 -0.83
N LYS A 380 -27.98 22.62 -0.47
CA LYS A 380 -26.93 23.07 -1.41
C LYS A 380 -25.74 22.10 -1.47
N ILE A 381 -25.48 21.36 -0.39
CA ILE A 381 -24.33 20.47 -0.23
C ILE A 381 -24.82 19.03 0.00
N GLN A 382 -24.06 18.06 -0.51
CA GLN A 382 -24.19 16.64 -0.22
C GLN A 382 -22.81 16.03 0.00
N PHE A 383 -22.75 15.00 0.84
CA PHE A 383 -21.50 14.33 1.21
C PHE A 383 -21.51 12.87 0.76
N VAL A 384 -20.35 12.38 0.32
CA VAL A 384 -20.11 10.96 0.07
C VAL A 384 -18.87 10.55 0.85
N PHE A 385 -19.01 9.55 1.71
CA PHE A 385 -17.91 8.99 2.49
C PHE A 385 -17.59 7.60 1.96
N SER A 386 -16.33 7.27 1.79
CA SER A 386 -15.84 5.94 1.41
C SER A 386 -14.59 5.60 2.22
N GLY A 387 -14.46 4.32 2.57
CA GLY A 387 -13.34 3.82 3.35
C GLY A 387 -13.76 2.88 4.49
N LYS A 388 -12.78 2.13 4.97
CA LYS A 388 -12.91 1.14 6.04
C LYS A 388 -12.08 1.50 7.26
N ALA A 389 -12.57 1.14 8.44
CA ALA A 389 -11.74 1.07 9.65
C ALA A 389 -10.94 -0.24 9.64
N HIS A 390 -9.87 -0.31 10.43
CA HIS A 390 -9.18 -1.58 10.64
C HIS A 390 -10.03 -2.51 11.52
N PRO A 391 -10.01 -3.84 11.32
CA PRO A 391 -10.84 -4.76 12.10
C PRO A 391 -10.66 -4.65 13.62
N ARG A 392 -9.43 -4.33 14.06
CA ARG A 392 -9.06 -4.10 15.47
C ARG A 392 -9.16 -2.63 15.93
N ASP A 393 -9.50 -1.68 15.05
CA ASP A 393 -9.60 -0.25 15.37
C ASP A 393 -11.04 0.13 15.73
N GLU A 394 -11.41 -0.10 16.99
CA GLU A 394 -12.74 0.23 17.52
C GLU A 394 -13.05 1.73 17.44
N GLY A 395 -12.03 2.60 17.55
CA GLY A 395 -12.18 4.04 17.39
C GLY A 395 -12.56 4.42 15.96
N GLY A 396 -11.90 3.82 14.97
CA GLY A 396 -12.24 3.94 13.55
C GLY A 396 -13.66 3.44 13.25
N LYS A 397 -14.07 2.30 13.83
CA LYS A 397 -15.44 1.76 13.69
C LYS A 397 -16.48 2.68 14.34
N GLN A 398 -16.20 3.24 15.51
CA GLN A 398 -17.06 4.24 16.15
C GLN A 398 -17.23 5.49 15.29
N LEU A 399 -16.17 5.99 14.66
CA LEU A 399 -16.28 7.15 13.76
C LEU A 399 -17.24 6.92 12.59
N ILE A 400 -17.28 5.71 12.03
CA ILE A 400 -18.24 5.36 10.96
C ILE A 400 -19.67 5.43 11.49
N ARG A 401 -19.93 4.84 12.67
CA ARG A 401 -21.24 4.90 13.35
C ARG A 401 -21.68 6.33 13.62
N ASP A 402 -20.77 7.18 14.12
CA ASP A 402 -21.07 8.58 14.42
C ASP A 402 -21.45 9.37 13.17
N ILE A 403 -20.81 9.08 12.03
CA ILE A 403 -21.14 9.69 10.74
C ILE A 403 -22.54 9.26 10.28
N TYR A 404 -22.90 7.98 10.42
CA TYR A 404 -24.24 7.49 10.13
C TYR A 404 -25.31 8.12 11.05
N GLY A 405 -25.01 8.26 12.35
CA GLY A 405 -25.87 8.96 13.29
C GLY A 405 -26.07 10.43 12.93
N SER A 406 -24.98 11.14 12.63
CA SER A 406 -25.00 12.55 12.22
C SER A 406 -25.78 12.74 10.91
N ALA A 407 -25.60 11.80 9.98
CA ALA A 407 -26.28 11.77 8.70
C ALA A 407 -27.80 11.68 8.84
N ARG A 408 -28.27 10.71 9.64
CA ARG A 408 -29.71 10.54 9.93
C ARG A 408 -30.31 11.77 10.62
N ASN A 409 -29.57 12.40 11.52
CA ASN A 409 -30.00 13.61 12.22
C ASN A 409 -30.18 14.81 11.27
N LEU A 410 -29.30 14.96 10.28
CA LEU A 410 -29.43 16.01 9.26
C LEU A 410 -30.60 15.75 8.29
N ALA A 411 -30.82 14.49 7.93
CA ALA A 411 -31.93 14.09 7.06
C ALA A 411 -33.29 14.35 7.73
N SER A 412 -33.45 14.06 9.02
CA SER A 412 -34.70 14.31 9.76
C SER A 412 -35.02 15.80 9.97
N ARG A 413 -34.02 16.69 9.83
CA ARG A 413 -34.19 18.14 9.95
C ARG A 413 -34.58 18.83 8.63
N ASN A 414 -34.86 18.07 7.56
CA ASN A 414 -35.15 18.59 6.21
C ASN A 414 -34.07 19.53 5.64
N SER A 415 -32.83 19.43 6.14
CA SER A 415 -31.89 20.52 5.99
C SER A 415 -30.48 20.14 5.54
N CYS A 416 -30.16 18.89 5.18
CA CYS A 416 -29.02 18.57 4.29
C CYS A 416 -28.89 17.08 3.94
N GLY A 417 -28.46 16.80 2.71
CA GLY A 417 -27.65 15.65 2.31
C GLY A 417 -28.30 14.26 2.33
N ILE A 418 -28.44 13.64 1.16
CA ILE A 418 -28.69 12.21 1.04
C ILE A 418 -27.31 11.53 1.15
N PHE A 419 -27.18 10.52 2.00
CA PHE A 419 -25.90 9.90 2.40
C PHE A 419 -25.67 8.60 1.67
N GLY A 420 -24.94 8.65 0.56
CA GLY A 420 -24.43 7.46 -0.10
C GLY A 420 -23.03 7.16 0.38
N LYS A 421 -22.77 5.90 0.74
CA LYS A 421 -21.41 5.38 0.96
C LYS A 421 -21.08 4.29 -0.04
N LEU A 422 -20.09 4.58 -0.90
CA LEU A 422 -19.44 3.61 -1.79
C LEU A 422 -18.40 2.77 -1.07
#